data_AF-A0A0L0FI14-F1
#
_entry.id   AF-A0A0L0FI14-F1
#
_cell.length_a   1.000
_cell.length_b   1.000
_cell.length_c   1.000
_cell.angle_alpha   90.00
_cell.angle_beta   90.00
_cell.angle_gamma   90.00
#
_symmetry.space_group_name_H-M   'P 1'
#
loop_
_entity.id
_entity.type
_entity.pdbx_description
1 polymer ?
#
loop_
_entity_poly.entity_id
_entity_poly.type
_entity_poly.pdbx_seq_one_letter_code
_entity_poly.pdbx_strand_id
1 'polypeptide(L)' 'MVFVHGWVTIKIYEARNLRSADMDGLSDPYVTADLGKQRLVKTKTIKNSLFPKWDERVKFA' A
#
# COMPACT_ATOMS: atom_id res chain seq x y z
N MET A 1 -0.13 3.17 -35.28
CA MET A 1 -0.30 3.41 -33.84
C MET A 1 0.52 2.34 -33.11
N VAL A 2 1.57 2.71 -32.39
CA VAL A 2 2.42 1.77 -31.64
C VAL A 2 2.00 1.83 -30.19
N PHE A 3 1.58 0.70 -29.62
CA PHE A 3 1.31 0.60 -28.19
C PHE A 3 2.59 0.15 -27.48
N VAL A 4 3.19 1.04 -26.70
CA VAL A 4 4.29 0.68 -25.79
C VAL A 4 3.67 0.05 -24.55
N HIS A 5 3.95 -1.23 -24.32
CA HIS A 5 3.61 -1.91 -23.07
C HIS A 5 4.76 -1.70 -22.09
N GLY A 6 4.48 -1.06 -20.96
CA GLY A 6 5.44 -0.82 -19.88
C GLY A 6 4.85 -1.27 -18.55
N TRP A 7 5.71 -1.67 -17.61
CA TRP A 7 5.29 -2.03 -16.26
C TRP A 7 5.63 -0.92 -15.27
N VAL A 8 4.77 -0.76 -14.26
CA VAL A 8 5.02 0.09 -13.10
C VAL A 8 5.25 -0.80 -11.89
N THR A 9 6.28 -0.52 -11.11
CA THR A 9 6.52 -1.21 -9.83
C THR A 9 6.52 -0.17 -8.71
N ILE A 10 5.64 -0.36 -7.74
CA ILE A 10 5.52 0.47 -6.55
C ILE A 10 6.13 -0.29 -5.37
N LYS A 11 7.12 0.31 -4.72
CA LYS A 11 7.66 -0.20 -3.44
C LYS A 11 6.99 0.56 -2.30
N ILE A 12 6.25 -0.15 -1.46
CA ILE A 12 5.57 0.38 -0.28
C ILE A 12 6.43 0.04 0.92
N TYR A 13 7.19 1.01 1.42
CA TYR A 13 8.17 0.77 2.48
C TYR A 13 7.52 0.85 3.87
N GLU A 14 7.14 2.06 4.30
CA GLU A 14 6.59 2.31 5.63
C GLU A 14 5.73 3.58 5.66
N ALA A 15 4.96 3.75 6.73
CA ALA A 15 4.35 5.02 7.11
C ALA A 15 4.71 5.34 8.56
N ARG A 16 4.60 6.62 8.94
CA ARG A 16 4.99 7.10 10.27
C ARG A 16 3.96 8.10 10.79
N ASN A 17 3.76 8.11 12.11
CA ASN A 17 2.83 9.01 12.79
C ASN A 17 1.40 8.94 12.22
N LEU A 18 0.91 7.72 11.96
CA LEU A 18 -0.47 7.55 11.55
C LEU A 18 -1.41 8.01 12.65
N ARG A 19 -2.59 8.48 12.25
CA ARG A 19 -3.68 8.75 13.18
C ARG A 19 -4.06 7.46 13.89
N SER A 20 -4.23 7.54 15.22
CA SER A 20 -4.93 6.51 15.98
C SER A 20 -6.40 6.53 15.58
N ALA A 21 -6.83 5.44 14.95
CA ALA A 21 -8.19 5.24 14.49
C ALA A 21 -8.99 4.32 15.40
N ASP A 22 -8.31 3.46 16.16
CA ASP A 22 -8.92 2.47 17.03
C ASP A 22 -8.92 2.92 18.50
N MET A 23 -9.81 2.32 19.31
CA MET A 23 -10.01 2.72 20.72
C MET A 23 -8.78 2.48 21.61
N ASP A 24 -7.90 1.58 21.20
CA ASP A 24 -6.67 1.24 21.92
C ASP A 24 -5.54 2.27 21.73
N GLY A 25 -5.80 3.35 20.99
CA GLY A 25 -4.79 4.36 20.70
C GLY A 25 -3.89 4.00 19.52
N LEU A 26 -4.16 2.90 18.82
CA LEU A 26 -3.39 2.41 17.68
C LEU A 26 -4.30 2.32 16.44
N SER A 27 -3.80 1.63 15.41
CA SER A 27 -4.48 1.41 14.14
C SER A 27 -4.03 0.07 13.54
N ASP A 28 -4.85 -0.49 12.66
CA ASP A 28 -4.52 -1.65 11.83
C ASP A 28 -4.26 -1.27 10.34
N PRO A 29 -3.17 -0.55 10.03
CA PRO A 29 -2.99 0.05 8.72
C PRO A 29 -2.65 -0.95 7.60
N TYR A 30 -3.09 -0.60 6.39
CA TYR A 30 -2.73 -1.22 5.12
C TYR A 30 -2.73 -0.17 4.00
N VAL A 31 -2.10 -0.47 2.86
CA VAL A 31 -2.10 0.39 1.67
C VAL A 31 -2.82 -0.31 0.53
N THR A 32 -3.63 0.44 -0.21
CA THR A 32 -4.17 0.03 -1.51
C THR A 32 -3.61 0.90 -2.62
N ALA A 33 -3.37 0.32 -3.80
CA ALA A 33 -2.94 1.06 -4.97
C ALA A 33 -3.72 0.63 -6.21
N ASP A 34 -4.07 1.61 -7.05
CA ASP A 34 -4.82 1.43 -8.29
C ASP A 34 -4.08 2.10 -9.44
N LEU A 35 -4.10 1.50 -10.63
CA LEU A 35 -3.55 2.08 -11.85
C LEU A 35 -4.60 2.05 -12.97
N GLY A 36 -5.33 3.16 -13.13
CA GLY A 36 -6.39 3.28 -14.13
C GLY A 36 -7.49 2.24 -13.93
N LYS A 37 -7.67 1.33 -14.90
CA LYS A 37 -8.63 0.21 -14.81
C LYS A 37 -8.00 -1.10 -14.31
N GLN A 38 -6.71 -1.08 -13.96
CA GLN A 38 -6.04 -2.28 -13.44
C GLN A 38 -6.49 -2.60 -12.01
N ARG A 39 -6.44 -3.89 -11.66
CA ARG A 39 -6.96 -4.43 -10.40
C ARG A 39 -6.29 -3.79 -9.19
N LEU A 40 -7.10 -3.47 -8.19
CA LEU A 40 -6.67 -3.01 -6.87
C LEU A 40 -5.74 -4.03 -6.21
N VAL A 41 -4.61 -3.53 -5.75
CA VAL A 41 -3.66 -4.29 -4.95
C VAL A 41 -3.68 -3.80 -3.52
N LYS A 42 -3.45 -4.70 -2.57
CA LYS A 42 -3.52 -4.42 -1.14
C LYS A 42 -2.34 -5.07 -0.43
N THR A 43 -1.67 -4.32 0.45
CA THR A 43 -0.61 -4.86 1.31
C THR A 43 -1.18 -5.69 2.45
N LYS A 44 -0.32 -6.38 3.19
CA LYS A 44 -0.73 -6.94 4.49
C LYS A 44 -1.21 -5.82 5.42
N THR A 45 -2.16 -6.17 6.26
CA THR A 45 -2.54 -5.35 7.42
C THR A 45 -1.52 -5.58 8.53
N ILE A 46 -0.92 -4.51 9.03
CA ILE A 46 -0.07 -4.56 10.22
C ILE A 46 -0.96 -4.21 11.40
N LYS A 47 -0.95 -5.06 12.44
CA LYS A 47 -1.82 -4.88 13.60
C LYS A 47 -1.25 -3.84 14.57
N ASN A 48 -2.12 -3.03 15.16
CA ASN A 48 -1.85 -2.16 16.31
C ASN A 48 -0.56 -1.33 16.13
N SER A 49 -0.43 -0.57 15.04
CA SER A 49 0.75 0.24 14.76
C SER A 49 0.43 1.58 14.11
N LEU A 50 1.05 2.64 14.64
CA LEU A 50 1.07 3.97 14.02
C LEU A 50 2.34 4.20 13.17
N PHE A 51 3.24 3.22 13.13
CA PHE A 51 4.50 3.22 12.40
C PHE A 51 4.68 1.91 11.60
N PRO A 52 3.74 1.56 10.70
CA PRO A 52 3.78 0.30 9.97
C PRO A 52 4.95 0.27 8.97
N LYS A 53 5.62 -0.87 8.87
CA LYS A 53 6.60 -1.18 7.83
C LYS A 53 6.16 -2.42 7.06
N TRP A 54 5.75 -2.22 5.80
CA TRP A 54 5.35 -3.31 4.91
C TRP A 54 6.55 -3.90 4.17
N ASP A 55 7.42 -3.04 3.63
CA ASP A 55 8.51 -3.40 2.72
C ASP A 55 8.03 -4.35 1.58
N GLU A 56 6.84 -4.06 1.05
CA GLU A 56 6.19 -4.84 -0.01
C GLU A 56 6.39 -4.18 -1.38
N ARG A 57 6.38 -4.99 -2.44
CA ARG A 57 6.42 -4.51 -3.82
C ARG A 57 5.17 -4.94 -4.55
N VAL A 58 4.61 -4.02 -5.33
CA VAL A 58 3.49 -4.31 -6.19
C VAL A 58 3.83 -3.94 -7.63
N LYS A 59 3.46 -4.82 -8.57
CA LYS A 59 3.71 -4.65 -9.99
C LYS A 59 2.39 -4.56 -10.75
N PHE A 60 2.31 -3.53 -11.60
CA PHE A 60 1.29 -3.30 -12.60
C PHE A 60 1.94 -3.56 -13.96
N ALA A 61 1.35 -4.44 -14.77
CA ALA A 61 1.87 -4.86 -16.08
C ALA A 61 0.80 -4.72 -17.16
#